data_AF-A0A0C9QZ38-F1
#
_entry.id   AF-A0A0C9QZ38-F1
#
_cell.length_a   1.000
_cell.length_b   1.000
_cell.length_c   1.000
_cell.angle_alpha   90.00
_cell.angle_beta   90.00
_cell.angle_gamma   90.00
#
_symmetry.space_group_name_H-M   'P 1'
#
loop_
_entity.id
_entity.type
_entity.pdbx_description
1 polymer ?
#
loop_
_entity_poly.entity_id
_entity_poly.type
_entity_poly.pdbx_seq_one_letter_code
_entity_poly.pdbx_strand_id
1 'polypeptide(L)'
;WGCLQSAAATPGEINKITARWWVEFVIYEKSSPGRIPPVMGKELVYLVFWRVLSVFIVQTSDVPDEYWQSLEVAHKLAFGYGHLTWEWHHNIRSYIYPFFISILYRILAAFGMDSPGALTHAPRVLHALLSAFADYR
;
A
#
# COMPACT_ATOMS: atom_id res chain seq x y z
N TRP A 1 24.72 -14.43 -50.07
CA TRP A 1 25.68 -14.72 -49.00
C TRP A 1 25.89 -13.47 -48.18
N GLY A 2 25.12 -13.33 -47.10
CA GLY A 2 25.10 -12.17 -46.21
C GLY A 2 24.18 -12.54 -45.06
N CYS A 3 24.79 -13.13 -44.03
CA CYS A 3 24.20 -13.87 -42.92
C CYS A 3 23.12 -13.08 -42.15
N LEU A 4 21.86 -13.52 -42.23
CA LEU A 4 20.85 -13.26 -41.19
C LEU A 4 21.22 -14.12 -39.98
N GLN A 5 21.91 -13.53 -39.01
CA GLN A 5 22.08 -14.14 -37.69
C GLN A 5 21.04 -13.55 -36.75
N SER A 6 19.95 -14.32 -36.56
CA SER A 6 19.11 -14.23 -35.37
C SER A 6 19.98 -14.36 -34.13
N ALA A 7 20.25 -13.25 -33.45
CA ALA A 7 20.77 -13.29 -32.08
C ALA A 7 19.58 -13.52 -31.14
N ALA A 8 19.28 -14.79 -30.87
CA ALA A 8 18.43 -15.15 -29.75
C ALA A 8 19.14 -14.69 -28.46
N ALA A 9 18.59 -13.65 -27.81
CA ALA A 9 19.09 -13.15 -26.55
C ALA A 9 19.05 -14.26 -25.50
N THR A 10 20.20 -14.57 -24.92
CA THR A 10 20.30 -15.59 -23.86
C THR A 10 19.61 -15.09 -22.58
N PRO A 11 19.01 -15.96 -21.75
CA PRO A 11 18.24 -15.54 -20.56
C PRO A 11 19.01 -14.65 -19.58
N GLY A 12 20.35 -14.73 -19.58
CA GLY A 12 21.22 -13.91 -18.73
C GLY A 12 21.36 -12.45 -19.16
N GLU A 13 21.12 -12.11 -20.42
CA GLU A 13 21.18 -10.71 -20.90
C GLU A 13 19.93 -9.91 -20.54
N ILE A 14 18.76 -10.56 -20.45
CA ILE A 14 17.49 -9.94 -20.08
C ILE A 14 17.55 -9.39 -18.65
N ASN A 15 18.21 -10.11 -17.73
CA ASN A 15 18.41 -9.67 -16.35
C ASN A 15 19.38 -8.48 -16.23
N LYS A 16 20.34 -8.35 -17.15
CA LYS A 16 21.27 -7.20 -17.18
C LYS A 16 20.60 -5.96 -17.74
N ILE A 17 19.75 -6.12 -18.74
CA ILE A 17 18.97 -5.03 -19.33
C ILE A 17 17.98 -4.50 -18.29
N THR A 18 17.20 -5.37 -17.64
CA THR A 18 16.23 -4.97 -16.58
C THR A 18 16.89 -4.33 -15.36
N ALA A 19 18.03 -4.85 -14.89
CA ALA A 19 18.79 -4.22 -13.80
C ALA A 19 19.33 -2.84 -14.18
N ARG A 20 19.76 -2.67 -15.44
CA ARG A 20 20.24 -1.38 -15.94
C ARG A 20 19.12 -0.34 -16.03
N TRP A 21 17.93 -0.72 -16.51
CA TRP A 21 16.76 0.17 -16.50
C TRP A 21 16.33 0.57 -15.08
N TRP A 22 16.41 -0.35 -14.12
CA TRP A 22 16.12 -0.07 -12.71
C TRP A 22 17.10 0.92 -12.09
N VAL A 23 18.41 0.71 -12.31
CA VAL A 23 19.45 1.61 -11.80
C VAL A 23 19.40 2.97 -12.49
N GLU A 24 19.14 3.03 -13.81
CA GLU A 24 18.98 4.30 -14.54
C GLU A 24 17.72 5.06 -14.11
N PHE A 25 16.61 4.37 -13.85
CA PHE A 25 15.39 5.01 -13.31
C PHE A 25 15.63 5.61 -11.91
N VAL A 26 16.28 4.86 -11.02
CA VAL A 26 16.65 5.33 -9.67
C VAL A 26 17.65 6.49 -9.71
N ILE A 27 18.59 6.48 -10.66
CA ILE A 27 19.56 7.58 -10.82
C ILE A 27 18.89 8.81 -11.45
N TYR A 28 17.97 8.64 -12.39
CA TYR A 28 17.21 9.74 -12.98
C TYR A 28 16.37 10.48 -11.93
N GLU A 29 15.74 9.73 -11.02
CA GLU A 29 15.03 10.28 -9.86
C GLU A 29 15.95 11.11 -8.95
N LYS A 30 17.20 10.64 -8.76
CA LYS A 30 18.19 11.31 -7.91
C LYS A 30 18.88 12.52 -8.55
N SER A 31 18.75 12.70 -9.87
CA SER A 31 19.47 13.73 -10.64
C SER A 31 18.65 15.00 -10.93
N SER A 32 17.40 15.11 -10.48
CA SER A 32 16.60 16.32 -10.69
C SER A 32 17.07 17.46 -9.78
N PRO A 33 17.75 18.51 -10.29
CA PRO A 33 18.24 19.60 -9.45
C PRO A 33 17.09 20.55 -9.16
N GLY A 34 16.52 20.48 -7.95
CA GLY A 34 15.96 21.61 -7.19
C GLY A 34 14.99 22.58 -7.87
N ARG A 35 14.38 22.22 -9.00
CA ARG A 35 13.34 23.02 -9.65
C ARG A 35 12.03 22.32 -9.37
N ILE A 36 11.35 22.74 -8.31
CA ILE A 36 9.98 22.36 -8.00
C ILE A 36 9.16 22.82 -9.22
N PRO A 37 8.74 21.93 -10.15
CA PRO A 37 7.84 22.38 -11.20
C PRO A 37 6.57 22.90 -10.50
N PRO A 38 5.88 23.93 -11.01
CA PRO A 38 4.57 24.29 -10.46
C PRO A 38 3.73 23.02 -10.48
N VAL A 39 3.44 22.49 -9.30
CA VAL A 39 2.92 21.14 -9.17
C VAL A 39 1.48 21.18 -9.63
N MET A 40 1.28 20.83 -10.89
CA MET A 40 -0.05 20.63 -11.45
C MET A 40 -0.64 19.40 -10.76
N GLY A 41 -1.89 19.50 -10.29
CA GLY A 41 -2.57 18.42 -9.55
C GLY A 41 -2.57 17.05 -10.27
N LYS A 42 -2.27 17.02 -11.58
CA LYS A 42 -2.09 15.80 -12.36
C LYS A 42 -1.02 14.85 -11.80
N GLU A 43 0.12 15.36 -11.31
CA GLU A 43 1.21 14.49 -10.83
C GLU A 43 0.82 13.78 -9.53
N LEU A 44 0.13 14.49 -8.63
CA LEU A 44 -0.47 13.91 -7.43
C LEU A 44 -1.45 12.79 -7.78
N VAL A 45 -2.30 12.99 -8.80
CA VAL A 45 -3.27 11.98 -9.24
C VAL A 45 -2.56 10.73 -9.77
N TYR A 46 -1.49 10.89 -10.54
CA TYR A 46 -0.68 9.75 -11.00
C TYR A 46 -0.03 8.99 -9.82
N LEU A 47 0.53 9.70 -8.85
CA LEU A 47 1.14 9.09 -7.66
C LEU A 47 0.11 8.34 -6.82
N VAL A 48 -1.04 8.97 -6.53
CA VAL A 48 -2.13 8.34 -5.79
C VAL A 48 -2.64 7.11 -6.54
N PHE A 49 -2.88 7.22 -7.85
CA PHE A 49 -3.31 6.11 -8.67
C PHE A 49 -2.31 4.95 -8.64
N TRP A 50 -1.02 5.23 -8.81
CA TRP A 50 0.04 4.22 -8.77
C TRP A 50 0.14 3.54 -7.40
N ARG A 51 0.05 4.30 -6.30
CA ARG A 51 0.10 3.76 -4.93
C ARG A 51 -1.13 2.91 -4.62
N VAL A 52 -2.32 3.34 -5.01
CA VAL A 52 -3.55 2.56 -4.84
C VAL A 52 -3.50 1.28 -5.69
N LEU A 53 -3.04 1.36 -6.93
CA LEU A 53 -2.86 0.19 -7.79
C LEU A 53 -1.89 -0.83 -7.18
N SER A 54 -0.78 -0.35 -6.60
CA SER A 54 0.20 -1.20 -5.93
C SER A 54 -0.39 -1.99 -4.76
N VAL A 55 -1.33 -1.41 -4.01
CA VAL A 55 -2.05 -2.10 -2.92
C VAL A 55 -2.90 -3.27 -3.42
N PHE A 56 -3.49 -3.17 -4.61
CA PHE A 56 -4.29 -4.24 -5.19
C PHE A 56 -3.44 -5.34 -5.83
N ILE A 57 -2.26 -4.98 -6.34
CA ILE A 57 -1.29 -5.93 -6.90
C ILE A 57 -0.59 -6.72 -5.78
N VAL A 58 -0.20 -6.04 -4.70
CA VAL A 58 0.51 -6.68 -3.58
C VAL A 58 -0.51 -7.21 -2.57
N GLN A 59 -0.80 -8.52 -2.66
CA GLN A 59 -1.75 -9.19 -1.77
C GLN A 59 -1.08 -9.91 -0.58
N THR A 60 0.25 -9.86 -0.49
CA THR A 60 1.00 -10.53 0.57
C THR A 60 0.74 -9.86 1.91
N SER A 61 0.54 -10.68 2.95
CA SER A 61 0.32 -10.21 4.32
C SER A 61 1.33 -10.94 5.20
N ASP A 62 2.24 -10.20 5.84
CA ASP A 62 3.39 -10.83 6.53
C ASP A 62 3.02 -11.54 7.83
N VAL A 63 1.87 -11.26 8.45
CA VAL A 63 1.33 -12.01 9.59
C VAL A 63 -0.21 -11.93 9.57
N PRO A 64 -0.92 -12.94 9.04
CA PRO A 64 -2.37 -12.83 8.82
C PRO A 64 -3.20 -12.84 10.12
N ASP A 65 -2.72 -13.52 11.16
CA ASP A 65 -3.42 -13.65 12.45
C ASP A 65 -3.35 -12.38 13.29
N GLU A 66 -2.18 -11.73 13.38
CA GLU A 66 -2.06 -10.42 14.05
C GLU A 66 -2.90 -9.35 13.38
N TYR A 67 -2.90 -9.36 12.04
CA TYR A 67 -3.70 -8.46 11.25
C TYR A 67 -5.19 -8.66 11.55
N TRP A 68 -5.68 -9.91 11.49
CA TRP A 68 -7.07 -10.23 11.82
C TRP A 68 -7.42 -9.88 13.28
N GLN A 69 -6.54 -10.19 14.23
CA GLN A 69 -6.73 -9.88 15.66
C GLN A 69 -6.87 -8.36 15.89
N SER A 70 -6.14 -7.52 15.14
CA SER A 70 -6.25 -6.06 15.25
C SER A 70 -7.53 -5.50 14.62
N LEU A 71 -7.96 -6.03 13.47
CA LEU A 71 -9.16 -5.59 12.75
C LEU A 71 -10.43 -5.96 13.52
N GLU A 72 -10.49 -7.16 14.10
CA GLU A 72 -11.66 -7.63 14.86
C GLU A 72 -11.90 -6.78 16.11
N VAL A 73 -10.82 -6.41 16.82
CA VAL A 73 -10.90 -5.51 17.97
C VAL A 73 -11.35 -4.12 17.54
N ALA A 74 -10.80 -3.59 16.45
CA ALA A 74 -11.20 -2.29 15.91
C ALA A 74 -12.68 -2.29 15.47
N HIS A 75 -13.15 -3.39 14.89
CA HIS A 75 -14.52 -3.58 14.49
C HIS A 75 -15.47 -3.62 15.70
N LYS A 76 -15.11 -4.34 16.78
CA LYS A 76 -15.90 -4.29 18.02
C LYS A 76 -15.94 -2.90 18.64
N LEU A 77 -14.86 -2.14 18.58
CA LEU A 77 -14.83 -0.75 19.07
C LEU A 77 -15.71 0.18 18.22
N ALA A 78 -15.82 -0.05 16.91
CA ALA A 78 -16.59 0.78 15.99
C ALA A 78 -18.10 0.43 15.97
N PHE A 79 -18.44 -0.87 15.94
CA PHE A 79 -19.81 -1.35 15.75
C PHE A 79 -20.43 -1.98 17.00
N GLY A 80 -19.63 -2.26 18.04
CA GLY A 80 -20.10 -2.84 19.30
C GLY A 80 -20.24 -4.37 19.32
N TYR A 81 -19.91 -5.07 18.22
CA TYR A 81 -19.96 -6.53 18.12
C TYR A 81 -18.67 -7.14 17.56
N GLY A 82 -18.39 -8.39 17.94
CA GLY A 82 -17.16 -9.09 17.55
C GLY A 82 -16.51 -9.85 18.70
N HIS A 83 -15.53 -10.69 18.37
CA HIS A 83 -14.82 -11.54 19.32
C HIS A 83 -13.53 -10.88 19.82
N LEU A 84 -13.36 -10.79 21.15
CA LEU A 84 -12.06 -10.46 21.74
C LEU A 84 -11.35 -11.74 22.16
N THR A 85 -10.06 -11.83 21.88
CA THR A 85 -9.21 -12.86 22.46
C THR A 85 -8.90 -12.55 23.93
N TRP A 86 -8.54 -13.58 24.70
CA TRP A 86 -8.26 -13.50 26.13
C TRP A 86 -7.15 -12.48 26.49
N GLU A 87 -6.22 -12.21 25.57
CA GLU A 87 -5.13 -11.24 25.72
C GLU A 87 -5.66 -9.79 25.91
N TRP A 88 -6.73 -9.47 25.19
CA TRP A 88 -7.36 -8.15 25.24
C TRP A 88 -8.19 -7.98 26.52
N HIS A 89 -8.81 -9.07 27.00
CA HIS A 89 -9.51 -9.07 28.29
C HIS A 89 -8.55 -8.77 29.46
N HIS A 90 -7.32 -9.25 29.39
CA HIS A 90 -6.28 -9.00 30.40
C HIS A 90 -5.48 -7.72 30.12
N ASN A 91 -5.84 -6.93 29.10
CA ASN A 91 -5.16 -5.69 28.69
C ASN A 91 -3.63 -5.84 28.54
N ILE A 92 -3.17 -7.00 28.06
CA ILE A 92 -1.73 -7.27 27.87
C ILE A 92 -1.19 -6.53 26.64
N ARG A 93 -2.05 -6.29 25.64
CA ARG A 93 -1.74 -5.52 24.44
C ARG A 93 -2.33 -4.11 24.49
N SER A 94 -1.62 -3.16 23.87
CA SER A 94 -2.06 -1.77 23.77
C SER A 94 -3.21 -1.61 22.76
N TYR A 95 -4.28 -0.94 23.15
CA TYR A 95 -5.45 -0.65 22.30
C TYR A 95 -5.25 0.53 21.35
N ILE A 96 -4.09 1.19 21.40
CA ILE A 96 -3.80 2.40 20.60
C ILE A 96 -3.95 2.11 19.11
N TYR A 97 -3.38 1.01 18.62
CA TYR A 97 -3.42 0.67 17.20
C TYR A 97 -4.85 0.32 16.72
N PRO A 98 -5.59 -0.62 17.35
CA PRO A 98 -6.99 -0.87 17.00
C PRO A 98 -7.89 0.37 17.14
N PHE A 99 -7.59 1.28 18.06
CA PHE A 99 -8.37 2.50 18.24
C PHE A 99 -8.31 3.41 17.01
N PHE A 100 -7.14 3.65 16.42
CA PHE A 100 -7.05 4.43 15.17
C PHE A 100 -7.80 3.77 14.01
N ILE A 101 -7.74 2.45 13.90
CA ILE A 101 -8.50 1.69 12.89
C ILE A 101 -10.02 1.81 13.15
N SER A 102 -10.45 1.80 14.42
CA SER A 102 -11.87 1.95 14.75
C SER A 102 -12.44 3.30 14.30
N ILE A 103 -11.65 4.38 14.38
CA ILE A 103 -12.04 5.70 13.86
C ILE A 103 -12.23 5.64 12.34
N LEU A 104 -11.31 4.99 11.63
CA LEU A 104 -11.41 4.77 10.19
C LEU A 104 -12.69 4.00 9.83
N TYR A 105 -13.03 2.97 10.60
CA TYR A 105 -14.25 2.19 10.38
C TYR A 105 -15.53 2.98 10.64
N ARG A 106 -15.55 3.86 11.66
CA ARG A 106 -16.71 4.73 11.89
C ARG A 106 -16.93 5.71 10.74
N ILE A 107 -15.85 6.22 10.15
CA ILE A 107 -15.94 7.06 8.93
C ILE A 107 -16.50 6.23 7.78
N LEU A 108 -15.99 5.00 7.59
CA LEU A 108 -16.45 4.10 6.52
C LEU A 108 -17.92 3.68 6.67
N ALA A 109 -18.36 3.40 7.89
CA ALA A 109 -19.75 3.11 8.23
C ALA A 109 -20.67 4.31 7.96
N ALA A 110 -20.19 5.55 8.16
CA ALA A 110 -20.94 6.75 7.79
C ALA A 110 -21.16 6.86 6.26
N PHE A 111 -20.28 6.26 5.45
CA PHE A 111 -20.47 6.10 4.01
C PHE A 111 -21.31 4.88 3.60
N GLY A 112 -21.78 4.07 4.57
CA GLY A 112 -22.60 2.88 4.33
C GLY A 112 -21.84 1.70 3.70
N MET A 113 -20.51 1.67 3.85
CA MET A 113 -19.67 0.61 3.28
C MET A 113 -19.30 -0.42 4.35
N ASP A 114 -20.25 -1.28 4.71
CA ASP A 114 -20.09 -2.28 5.77
C ASP A 114 -19.62 -3.67 5.26
N SER A 115 -19.02 -3.73 4.07
CA SER A 115 -18.59 -5.01 3.48
C SER A 115 -17.26 -5.49 4.09
N PRO A 116 -17.08 -6.80 4.40
CA PRO A 116 -15.83 -7.31 4.99
C PRO A 116 -14.58 -7.02 4.14
N GLY A 117 -14.74 -7.01 2.82
CA GLY A 117 -13.68 -6.63 1.88
C GLY A 117 -13.30 -5.15 2.02
N ALA A 118 -14.28 -4.25 2.15
CA ALA A 118 -14.01 -2.83 2.36
C ALA A 118 -13.24 -2.58 3.66
N LEU A 119 -13.61 -3.25 4.76
CA LEU A 119 -12.91 -3.11 6.03
C LEU A 119 -11.46 -3.60 5.96
N THR A 120 -11.20 -4.67 5.21
CA THR A 120 -9.86 -5.22 5.01
C THR A 120 -8.99 -4.29 4.15
N HIS A 121 -9.55 -3.71 3.09
CA HIS A 121 -8.80 -2.81 2.21
C HIS A 121 -8.66 -1.39 2.77
N ALA A 122 -9.54 -0.95 3.66
CA ALA A 122 -9.55 0.41 4.22
C ALA A 122 -8.20 0.86 4.82
N PRO A 123 -7.57 0.14 5.77
CA PRO A 123 -6.28 0.55 6.33
C PRO A 123 -5.17 0.57 5.27
N ARG A 124 -5.23 -0.32 4.27
CA ARG A 124 -4.24 -0.34 3.18
C ARG A 124 -4.38 0.86 2.27
N VAL A 125 -5.61 1.25 1.94
CA VAL A 125 -5.89 2.46 1.15
C VAL A 125 -5.46 3.71 1.93
N LEU A 126 -5.75 3.78 3.23
CA LEU A 126 -5.29 4.87 4.09
C LEU A 126 -3.76 5.00 4.06
N HIS A 127 -3.03 3.90 4.23
CA HIS A 127 -1.57 3.90 4.15
C HIS A 127 -1.06 4.33 2.77
N ALA A 128 -1.70 3.88 1.68
CA ALA A 128 -1.33 4.31 0.34
C ALA A 128 -1.56 5.81 0.10
N LEU A 129 -2.65 6.37 0.62
CA LEU A 129 -2.93 7.80 0.54
C LEU A 129 -1.90 8.63 1.34
N LEU A 130 -1.56 8.19 2.55
CA LEU A 130 -0.53 8.84 3.38
C LEU A 130 0.85 8.79 2.71
N SER A 131 1.23 7.65 2.13
CA SER A 131 2.47 7.53 1.37
C SER A 131 2.48 8.42 0.14
N ALA A 132 1.39 8.46 -0.64
CA ALA A 132 1.29 9.32 -1.81
C ALA A 132 1.38 10.81 -1.44
N PHE A 133 0.78 11.20 -0.31
CA PHE A 133 0.89 12.56 0.21
C PHE A 133 2.31 12.90 0.68
N ALA A 134 3.00 11.94 1.29
CA ALA A 134 4.39 12.11 1.70
C ALA A 134 5.33 12.24 0.49
N ASP A 135 5.15 11.43 -0.57
CA ASP A 135 5.96 11.51 -1.80
C ASP A 135 5.76 12.83 -2.56
N TYR A 136 4.59 13.46 -2.41
CA TYR A 136 4.27 14.74 -3.03
C TYR A 136 4.94 15.94 -2.35
N ARG A 137 5.25 15.83 -1.05
CA ARG A 137 5.70 16.94 -0.21
C ARG A 137 7.21 16.93 0.00
#